data_AF-A0A812Y8S5-F1
#
_entry.id   AF-A0A812Y8S5-F1
#
_cell.length_a   1.000
_cell.length_b   1.000
_cell.length_c   1.000
_cell.angle_alpha   90.00
_cell.angle_beta   90.00
_cell.angle_gamma   90.00
#
_symmetry.space_group_name_H-M   'P 1'
#
loop_
_entity.id
_entity.type
_entity.pdbx_description
1 polymer ?
#
loop_
_entity_poly.entity_id
_entity_poly.type
_entity_poly.pdbx_seq_one_letter_code
_entity_poly.pdbx_strand_id
1 'polypeptide(L)'
;DPPVFSSILAACNYISTSVLGSTSSELQFVLLYMVLCALGCMSYYVTAIPSVFVVLNKMRKHSLMLEQMARFDMRAAKCSLESDRDVVEKRLSELLCMRTGATNCSTVSNLEPDVASMDLKEPFLMAQNAEPLDYFNGYVRGPLREAVLEKIGDTMRVPYHLCLVTSLPMAFFALVDVLSCSGVDCQVNADELDLPVWVYMGTLACFWLLNFFIVYPIAQPNLFRMLRCICSIVRCFSTRVLLGLISAAFLYTYIFLCSGLLLGLITISARTLRGQWLLFLLLFVIFLAAQLWVTFRAHSWWR
;
A
#
# COMPACT_ATOMS: atom_id res chain seq x y z
N ASP A 1 -18.43 -4.22 38.85
CA ASP A 1 -17.06 -4.10 38.30
C ASP A 1 -16.78 -2.66 37.93
N PRO A 2 -15.62 -2.09 38.32
CA PRO A 2 -15.27 -0.76 37.86
C PRO A 2 -15.32 -0.76 36.32
N PRO A 3 -16.01 0.20 35.70
CA PRO A 3 -16.09 0.23 34.25
C PRO A 3 -14.67 0.32 33.69
N VAL A 4 -14.36 -0.46 32.66
CA VAL A 4 -13.04 -0.52 31.99
C VAL A 4 -12.45 0.88 31.75
N PHE A 5 -13.31 1.85 31.45
CA PHE A 5 -12.98 3.27 31.30
C PHE A 5 -12.29 3.88 32.53
N SER A 6 -12.75 3.58 33.74
CA SER A 6 -12.14 4.09 34.99
C SER A 6 -10.71 3.59 35.19
N SER A 7 -10.41 2.34 34.81
CA SER A 7 -9.07 1.78 34.86
C SER A 7 -8.15 2.42 33.82
N ILE A 8 -8.66 2.69 32.62
CA ILE A 8 -7.92 3.40 31.56
C ILE A 8 -7.60 4.83 32.01
N LEU A 9 -8.57 5.54 32.58
CA LEU A 9 -8.37 6.89 33.08
C LEU A 9 -7.35 6.93 34.23
N ALA A 10 -7.42 5.97 35.16
CA ALA A 10 -6.44 5.83 36.24
C ALA A 10 -5.02 5.58 35.70
N ALA A 11 -4.88 4.75 34.66
CA ALA A 11 -3.60 4.53 33.99
C ALA A 11 -3.07 5.79 33.29
N CYS A 12 -3.94 6.54 32.61
CA CYS A 12 -3.57 7.80 31.97
C CYS A 12 -3.13 8.85 33.00
N ASN A 13 -3.84 8.94 34.13
CA ASN A 13 -3.48 9.81 35.24
C ASN A 13 -2.11 9.45 35.80
N TYR A 14 -1.87 8.15 36.07
CA TYR A 14 -0.59 7.66 36.54
C TYR A 14 0.55 8.00 35.58
N ILE A 15 0.37 7.77 34.27
CA ILE A 15 1.39 8.10 33.25
C ILE A 15 1.66 9.60 33.24
N SER A 16 0.61 10.43 33.25
CA SER A 16 0.74 11.89 33.24
C SER A 16 1.50 12.40 34.47
N THR A 17 1.13 11.94 35.67
CA THR A 17 1.71 12.44 36.91
C THR A 17 3.10 11.88 37.18
N SER A 18 3.31 10.59 36.93
CA SER A 18 4.54 9.89 37.33
C SER A 18 5.62 9.90 36.26
N VAL A 19 5.26 9.88 34.97
CA VAL A 19 6.23 9.83 33.86
C VAL A 19 6.49 11.23 33.31
N LEU A 20 5.43 12.00 33.05
CA LEU A 20 5.55 13.31 32.42
C LEU A 20 5.67 14.46 33.43
N GLY A 21 5.43 14.20 34.72
CA GLY A 21 5.48 15.21 35.78
C GLY A 21 4.47 16.34 35.60
N SER A 22 3.40 16.12 34.83
CA SER A 22 2.40 17.13 34.48
C SER A 22 1.02 16.71 34.97
N THR A 23 0.33 17.64 35.62
CA THR A 23 -1.07 17.51 36.05
C THR A 23 -2.05 18.19 35.08
N SER A 24 -1.57 18.54 33.87
CA SER A 24 -2.40 19.16 32.84
C SER A 24 -3.50 18.19 32.39
N SER A 25 -4.76 18.59 32.61
CA SER A 25 -5.94 17.87 32.12
C SER A 25 -5.93 17.69 30.60
N GLU A 26 -5.30 18.62 29.87
CA GLU A 26 -5.16 18.58 28.43
C GLU A 26 -4.24 17.42 27.97
N LEU A 27 -3.13 17.20 28.68
CA LEU A 27 -2.21 16.10 28.39
C LEU A 27 -2.84 14.74 28.71
N GLN A 28 -3.56 14.64 29.83
CA GLN A 28 -4.30 13.43 30.20
C GLN A 28 -5.32 13.06 29.12
N PHE A 29 -6.01 14.07 28.56
CA PHE A 29 -6.97 13.88 27.48
C PHE A 29 -6.30 13.33 26.21
N VAL A 30 -5.16 13.89 25.79
CA VAL A 30 -4.40 13.36 24.63
C VAL A 30 -3.93 11.92 24.87
N LEU A 31 -3.40 11.62 26.06
CA LEU A 31 -2.99 10.26 26.44
C LEU A 31 -4.16 9.27 26.39
N LEU A 32 -5.34 9.69 26.86
CA LEU A 32 -6.54 8.86 26.83
C LEU A 32 -6.89 8.41 25.41
N TYR A 33 -6.91 9.33 24.42
CA TYR A 33 -7.18 8.94 23.03
C TYR A 33 -6.10 8.05 22.44
N MET A 34 -4.82 8.28 22.75
CA MET A 34 -3.75 7.39 22.31
C MET A 34 -3.94 5.96 22.85
N VAL A 35 -4.27 5.82 24.13
CA VAL A 35 -4.53 4.50 24.75
C VAL A 35 -5.77 3.85 24.16
N LEU A 36 -6.87 4.59 24.00
CA LEU A 36 -8.10 4.07 23.38
C LEU A 36 -7.85 3.58 21.94
N CYS A 37 -7.11 4.34 21.13
CA CYS A 37 -6.74 3.92 19.78
C CYS A 37 -5.79 2.70 19.81
N ALA A 38 -4.85 2.65 20.74
CA ALA A 38 -3.97 1.48 20.90
C ALA A 38 -4.73 0.22 21.34
N LEU A 39 -5.79 0.35 22.13
CA LEU A 39 -6.67 -0.78 22.45
C LEU A 39 -7.50 -1.20 21.23
N GLY A 40 -8.01 -0.23 20.47
CA GLY A 40 -8.75 -0.47 19.23
C GLY A 40 -7.96 -1.26 18.18
N CYS A 41 -6.64 -1.05 18.10
CA CYS A 41 -5.79 -1.70 17.11
C CYS A 41 -5.69 -3.23 17.29
N MET A 42 -6.01 -3.77 18.48
CA MET A 42 -6.00 -5.23 18.73
C MET A 42 -6.91 -6.00 17.77
N SER A 43 -8.06 -5.42 17.43
CA SER A 43 -8.99 -5.98 16.43
C SER A 43 -8.36 -6.08 15.03
N TYR A 44 -7.45 -5.18 14.69
CA TYR A 44 -6.77 -5.14 13.40
C TYR A 44 -5.62 -6.15 13.30
N TYR A 45 -5.10 -6.67 14.41
CA TYR A 45 -4.08 -7.72 14.36
C TYR A 45 -4.58 -9.00 13.68
N VAL A 46 -5.88 -9.30 13.81
CA VAL A 46 -6.50 -10.42 13.08
C VAL A 46 -6.48 -10.16 11.58
N THR A 47 -6.74 -8.93 11.15
CA THR A 47 -6.70 -8.51 9.74
C THR A 47 -5.27 -8.47 9.17
N ALA A 48 -4.25 -8.39 10.04
CA ALA A 48 -2.85 -8.46 9.63
C ALA A 48 -2.50 -9.82 9.02
N ILE A 49 -3.14 -10.90 9.47
CA ILE A 49 -2.87 -12.26 9.01
C ILE A 49 -3.08 -12.39 7.49
N PRO A 50 -4.31 -12.21 6.95
CA PRO A 50 -4.51 -12.33 5.52
C PRO A 50 -3.66 -11.33 4.73
N SER A 51 -3.46 -10.11 5.24
CA SER A 51 -2.64 -9.08 4.60
C SER A 51 -1.19 -9.54 4.39
N VAL A 52 -0.54 -10.06 5.43
CA VAL A 52 0.84 -10.57 5.35
C VAL A 52 0.92 -11.76 4.40
N PHE A 53 -0.03 -12.71 4.47
CA PHE A 53 -0.04 -13.87 3.57
C PHE A 53 -0.21 -13.47 2.11
N VAL A 54 -1.13 -12.55 1.81
CA VAL A 54 -1.38 -12.06 0.45
C VAL A 54 -0.13 -11.37 -0.09
N VAL A 55 0.51 -10.49 0.70
CA VAL A 55 1.72 -9.77 0.27
C VAL A 55 2.89 -10.72 0.03
N LEU A 56 3.17 -11.63 0.97
CA LEU A 56 4.26 -12.61 0.82
C LEU A 56 4.04 -13.52 -0.39
N ASN A 57 2.80 -13.98 -0.61
CA ASN A 57 2.47 -14.79 -1.78
C ASN A 57 2.60 -14.00 -3.08
N LYS A 58 2.17 -12.74 -3.09
CA LYS A 58 2.32 -11.86 -4.26
C LYS A 58 3.79 -11.64 -4.60
N MET A 59 4.63 -11.33 -3.62
CA MET A 59 6.08 -11.16 -3.82
C MET A 59 6.73 -12.44 -4.36
N ARG A 60 6.38 -13.61 -3.79
CA ARG A 60 6.87 -14.90 -4.27
C ARG A 60 6.45 -15.18 -5.71
N LYS A 61 5.16 -15.02 -6.04
CA LYS A 61 4.63 -15.26 -7.38
C LYS A 61 5.25 -14.31 -8.41
N HIS A 62 5.41 -13.04 -8.06
CA HIS A 62 6.04 -12.06 -8.95
C HIS A 62 7.51 -12.39 -9.22
N SER A 63 8.27 -12.75 -8.17
CA SER A 63 9.66 -13.20 -8.35
C SER A 63 9.76 -14.45 -9.22
N LEU A 64 8.86 -15.43 -9.00
CA LEU A 64 8.83 -16.66 -9.79
C LEU A 64 8.48 -16.38 -11.26
N MET A 65 7.49 -15.52 -11.51
CA MET A 65 7.11 -15.09 -12.86
C MET A 65 8.29 -14.45 -13.59
N LEU A 66 9.02 -13.55 -12.93
CA LEU A 66 10.19 -12.90 -13.53
C LEU A 66 11.35 -13.88 -13.79
N GLU A 67 11.55 -14.85 -12.91
CA GLU A 67 12.54 -15.93 -13.10
C GLU A 67 12.14 -16.85 -14.27
N GLN A 68 10.85 -17.19 -14.37
CA GLN A 68 10.30 -17.98 -15.48
C GLN A 68 10.43 -17.24 -16.81
N MET A 69 10.17 -15.93 -16.85
CA MET A 69 10.41 -15.12 -18.05
C MET A 69 11.88 -15.09 -18.44
N ALA A 70 12.79 -14.95 -17.47
CA ALA A 70 14.23 -14.92 -17.73
C ALA A 70 14.77 -16.25 -18.28
N ARG A 71 14.15 -17.38 -17.92
CA ARG A 71 14.48 -18.72 -18.41
C ARG A 71 13.47 -19.26 -19.43
N PHE A 72 12.60 -18.42 -19.95
CA PHE A 72 11.49 -18.86 -20.77
C PHE A 72 12.02 -19.55 -22.03
N ASP A 73 11.53 -20.75 -22.31
CA ASP A 73 11.78 -21.44 -23.56
C ASP A 73 10.50 -22.10 -24.04
N MET A 74 10.01 -21.65 -25.19
CA MET A 74 8.82 -22.20 -25.83
C MET A 74 8.95 -23.71 -26.07
N ARG A 75 10.16 -24.21 -26.36
CA ARG A 75 10.40 -25.64 -26.58
C ARG A 75 10.19 -26.47 -25.31
N ALA A 76 10.47 -25.89 -24.14
CA ALA A 76 10.28 -26.54 -22.84
C ALA A 76 8.91 -26.22 -22.21
N ALA A 77 8.16 -25.27 -22.77
CA ALA A 77 6.85 -24.90 -22.27
C ALA A 77 5.83 -26.04 -22.52
N LYS A 78 4.96 -26.28 -21.54
CA LYS A 78 3.83 -27.20 -21.69
C LYS A 78 2.65 -26.44 -22.29
N CYS A 79 2.18 -26.87 -23.44
CA CYS A 79 0.96 -26.34 -24.02
C CYS A 79 -0.26 -27.03 -23.40
N SER A 80 -1.43 -26.39 -23.41
CA SER A 80 -2.67 -27.05 -22.98
C SER A 80 -2.98 -28.27 -23.86
N LEU A 81 -2.72 -28.15 -25.16
CA LEU A 81 -2.66 -29.25 -26.12
C LEU A 81 -1.33 -29.15 -26.87
N GLU A 82 -0.59 -30.25 -26.99
CA GLU A 82 0.72 -30.22 -27.70
C GLU A 82 0.55 -29.93 -29.20
N SER A 83 -0.62 -30.19 -29.79
CA SER A 83 -0.95 -29.77 -31.15
C SER A 83 -0.96 -28.25 -31.35
N ASP A 84 -1.16 -27.48 -30.27
CA ASP A 84 -1.19 -26.01 -30.35
C ASP A 84 0.22 -25.43 -30.57
N ARG A 85 1.27 -26.21 -30.28
CA ARG A 85 2.66 -25.79 -30.45
C ARG A 85 2.95 -25.45 -31.91
N ASP A 86 2.57 -26.34 -32.83
CA ASP A 86 2.76 -26.14 -34.28
C ASP A 86 2.00 -24.89 -34.77
N VAL A 87 0.81 -24.64 -34.21
CA VAL A 87 0.01 -23.47 -34.54
C VAL A 87 0.69 -22.18 -34.07
N VAL A 88 1.24 -22.16 -32.85
CA VAL A 88 1.96 -21.01 -32.30
C VAL A 88 3.25 -20.75 -33.10
N GLU A 89 4.02 -21.79 -33.41
CA GLU A 89 5.24 -21.68 -34.22
C GLU A 89 4.95 -21.14 -35.61
N LYS A 90 3.89 -21.64 -36.25
CA LYS A 90 3.45 -21.14 -37.55
C LYS A 90 3.02 -19.67 -37.48
N ARG A 91 2.22 -19.28 -36.48
CA ARG A 91 1.80 -17.87 -36.31
C ARG A 91 2.98 -16.95 -36.00
N LEU A 92 3.93 -17.41 -35.21
CA LEU A 92 5.11 -16.64 -34.88
C LEU A 92 5.99 -16.40 -36.10
N SER A 93 6.20 -17.43 -36.94
CA SER A 93 6.95 -17.29 -38.19
C SER A 93 6.25 -16.35 -39.18
N GLU A 94 4.92 -16.44 -39.33
CA GLU A 94 4.12 -15.51 -40.11
C GLU A 94 4.30 -14.05 -39.63
N LEU A 95 4.16 -13.81 -38.32
CA LEU A 95 4.30 -12.47 -37.71
C LEU A 95 5.71 -11.89 -37.90
N LEU A 96 6.75 -12.72 -37.76
CA LEU A 96 8.14 -12.28 -37.97
C LEU A 96 8.40 -11.94 -39.43
N CYS A 97 7.81 -12.70 -40.35
CA CYS A 97 7.97 -12.46 -41.77
C CYS A 97 7.31 -11.16 -42.24
N MET A 98 6.08 -10.91 -41.76
CA MET A 98 5.39 -9.64 -42.00
C MET A 98 6.21 -8.46 -41.46
N ARG A 99 6.81 -8.60 -40.27
CA ARG A 99 7.58 -7.54 -39.62
C ARG A 99 8.94 -7.27 -40.27
N THR A 100 9.60 -8.29 -40.81
CA THR A 100 10.92 -8.17 -41.45
C THR A 100 10.84 -7.71 -42.90
N GLY A 101 9.63 -7.64 -43.49
CA GLY A 101 9.46 -7.27 -44.89
C GLY A 101 10.12 -8.26 -45.85
N ALA A 102 10.37 -9.49 -45.39
CA ALA A 102 11.01 -10.52 -46.20
C ALA A 102 10.04 -10.93 -47.33
N THR A 103 10.39 -10.56 -48.56
CA THR A 103 9.61 -10.76 -49.79
C THR A 103 9.37 -12.23 -50.17
N ASN A 104 9.96 -13.18 -49.42
CA ASN A 104 9.91 -14.61 -49.69
C ASN A 104 9.06 -15.43 -48.69
N CYS A 105 8.15 -14.82 -47.92
CA CYS A 105 7.11 -15.61 -47.27
C CYS A 105 6.01 -15.97 -48.26
N SER A 106 6.11 -17.18 -48.77
CA SER A 106 5.16 -17.78 -49.68
C SER A 106 3.72 -17.70 -49.15
N THR A 107 2.97 -16.75 -49.72
CA THR A 107 1.52 -16.81 -49.96
C THR A 107 0.60 -17.19 -48.79
N VAL A 108 0.19 -16.17 -48.01
CA VAL A 108 -1.20 -16.09 -47.54
C VAL A 108 -1.71 -14.71 -47.89
N SER A 109 -2.54 -14.65 -48.93
CA SER A 109 -3.17 -13.43 -49.41
C SER A 109 -4.28 -12.97 -48.46
N ASN A 110 -4.40 -11.64 -48.33
CA ASN A 110 -5.60 -10.89 -47.95
C ASN A 110 -5.89 -10.69 -46.47
N LEU A 111 -5.05 -9.96 -45.75
CA LEU A 111 -5.51 -9.09 -44.66
C LEU A 111 -4.67 -7.81 -44.59
N GLU A 112 -5.34 -6.67 -44.74
CA GLU A 112 -4.77 -5.32 -44.60
C GLU A 112 -4.20 -5.11 -43.18
N PRO A 113 -2.93 -4.67 -43.05
CA PRO A 113 -2.38 -4.26 -41.77
C PRO A 113 -2.36 -2.73 -41.67
N ASP A 114 -3.26 -2.19 -40.85
CA ASP A 114 -3.24 -0.79 -40.40
C ASP A 114 -2.82 -0.76 -38.92
N VAL A 115 -1.52 -0.92 -38.65
CA VAL A 115 -0.96 -0.71 -37.30
C VAL A 115 0.37 0.02 -37.40
N ALA A 116 0.33 1.27 -36.95
CA ALA A 116 1.41 2.23 -36.97
C ALA A 116 2.66 1.77 -36.19
N SER A 117 3.79 2.10 -36.83
CA SER A 117 5.19 2.02 -36.42
C SER A 117 5.47 2.20 -34.92
N MET A 118 5.93 1.12 -34.28
CA MET A 118 6.75 1.19 -33.07
C MET A 118 8.22 1.07 -33.50
N ASP A 119 8.94 2.18 -33.45
CA ASP A 119 10.33 2.34 -33.90
C ASP A 119 11.27 1.59 -32.93
N LEU A 120 11.65 0.36 -33.28
CA LEU A 120 12.54 -0.52 -32.51
C LEU A 120 13.65 -1.00 -33.45
N LYS A 121 14.60 -0.11 -33.75
CA LYS A 121 15.41 -0.19 -34.98
C LYS A 121 16.78 -0.88 -34.89
N GLU A 122 17.29 -1.29 -33.73
CA GLU A 122 18.73 -1.66 -33.64
C GLU A 122 19.16 -3.11 -33.27
N PRO A 123 18.32 -4.07 -32.82
CA PRO A 123 18.81 -5.46 -32.65
C PRO A 123 18.68 -6.36 -33.89
N PHE A 124 18.07 -5.90 -34.99
CA PHE A 124 17.38 -6.80 -35.93
C PHE A 124 18.23 -7.44 -37.04
N LEU A 125 19.45 -6.96 -37.31
CA LEU A 125 20.23 -7.44 -38.45
C LEU A 125 20.95 -8.79 -38.22
N MET A 126 20.97 -9.31 -36.99
CA MET A 126 21.55 -10.64 -36.69
C MET A 126 20.55 -11.82 -36.81
N ALA A 127 19.29 -11.56 -37.19
CA ALA A 127 18.21 -12.55 -37.11
C ALA A 127 17.97 -13.39 -38.38
N GLN A 128 18.68 -13.16 -39.50
CA GLN A 128 18.39 -13.87 -40.76
C GLN A 128 18.66 -15.39 -40.73
N ASN A 129 19.42 -15.89 -39.74
CA ASN A 129 19.71 -17.32 -39.57
C ASN A 129 19.21 -17.91 -38.25
N ALA A 130 18.52 -17.12 -37.41
CA ALA A 130 18.02 -17.60 -36.13
C ALA A 130 16.66 -18.31 -36.31
N GLU A 131 16.49 -19.47 -35.68
CA GLU A 131 15.20 -20.18 -35.68
C GLU A 131 14.12 -19.25 -35.11
N PRO A 132 12.91 -19.16 -35.70
CA PRO A 132 11.85 -18.25 -35.25
C PRO A 132 11.57 -18.32 -33.74
N LEU A 133 11.70 -19.53 -33.17
CA LEU A 133 11.58 -19.82 -31.75
C LEU A 133 12.64 -19.12 -30.89
N ASP A 134 13.90 -19.07 -31.35
CA ASP A 134 14.97 -18.41 -30.60
C ASP A 134 14.76 -16.90 -30.55
N TYR A 135 14.21 -16.32 -31.63
CA TYR A 135 13.82 -14.91 -31.64
C TYR A 135 12.70 -14.63 -30.61
N PHE A 136 11.65 -15.46 -30.57
CA PHE A 136 10.56 -15.28 -29.61
C PHE A 136 11.03 -15.49 -28.16
N ASN A 137 11.84 -16.52 -27.91
CA ASN A 137 12.46 -16.75 -26.62
C ASN A 137 13.31 -15.53 -26.20
N GLY A 138 14.09 -14.96 -27.12
CA GLY A 138 14.84 -13.72 -26.89
C GLY A 138 13.93 -12.53 -26.55
N TYR A 139 12.82 -12.37 -27.29
CA TYR A 139 11.83 -11.33 -27.03
C TYR A 139 11.19 -11.45 -25.64
N VAL A 140 10.81 -12.67 -25.23
CA VAL A 140 10.20 -12.92 -23.90
C VAL A 140 11.21 -12.67 -22.77
N ARG A 141 12.46 -13.14 -22.94
CA ARG A 141 13.52 -13.01 -21.93
C ARG A 141 14.01 -11.58 -21.73
N GLY A 142 14.00 -10.76 -22.80
CA GLY A 142 14.44 -9.37 -22.79
C GLY A 142 13.27 -8.39 -22.86
N PRO A 143 12.90 -7.89 -24.06
CA PRO A 143 11.94 -6.80 -24.23
C PRO A 143 10.61 -6.94 -23.47
N LEU A 144 9.98 -8.12 -23.49
CA LEU A 144 8.71 -8.32 -22.78
C LEU A 144 8.91 -8.28 -21.27
N ARG A 145 9.97 -8.92 -20.76
CA ARG A 145 10.32 -8.89 -19.34
C ARG A 145 10.64 -7.47 -18.87
N GLU A 146 11.37 -6.69 -19.66
CA GLU A 146 11.67 -5.28 -19.38
C GLU A 146 10.40 -4.44 -19.38
N ALA A 147 9.52 -4.61 -20.38
CA ALA A 147 8.23 -3.92 -20.42
C ALA A 147 7.32 -4.31 -19.23
N VAL A 148 7.32 -5.57 -18.82
CA VAL A 148 6.61 -6.05 -17.63
C VAL A 148 7.19 -5.40 -16.36
N LEU A 149 8.52 -5.34 -16.22
CA LEU A 149 9.19 -4.66 -15.12
C LEU A 149 8.90 -3.15 -15.11
N GLU A 150 8.81 -2.52 -16.28
CA GLU A 150 8.52 -1.09 -16.41
C GLU A 150 7.05 -0.78 -16.07
N LYS A 151 6.11 -1.58 -16.58
CA LYS A 151 4.65 -1.35 -16.45
C LYS A 151 4.09 -1.83 -15.13
N ILE A 152 4.43 -3.04 -14.68
CA ILE A 152 4.04 -3.54 -13.36
C ILE A 152 4.83 -2.80 -12.27
N GLY A 153 6.00 -2.27 -12.62
CA GLY A 153 6.93 -1.60 -11.72
C GLY A 153 7.76 -2.60 -10.91
N ASP A 154 8.73 -2.09 -10.16
CA ASP A 154 9.31 -2.86 -9.06
C ASP A 154 8.15 -3.30 -8.17
N THR A 155 8.15 -4.58 -7.76
CA THR A 155 7.16 -5.30 -6.93
C THR A 155 6.61 -4.50 -5.73
N MET A 156 7.31 -3.43 -5.36
CA MET A 156 7.10 -2.56 -4.21
C MET A 156 6.41 -1.24 -4.54
N ARG A 157 6.22 -0.89 -5.80
CA ARG A 157 5.64 0.40 -6.19
C ARG A 157 4.12 0.36 -6.03
N VAL A 158 3.66 0.80 -4.87
CA VAL A 158 2.25 1.05 -4.63
C VAL A 158 1.99 2.55 -4.84
N PRO A 159 1.23 2.96 -5.87
CA PRO A 159 0.95 4.36 -6.07
C PRO A 159 0.00 4.89 -4.99
N TYR A 160 0.12 6.17 -4.64
CA TYR A 160 -0.67 6.82 -3.58
C TYR A 160 -2.18 6.69 -3.80
N HIS A 161 -2.66 6.87 -5.04
CA HIS A 161 -4.09 6.71 -5.36
C HIS A 161 -4.60 5.29 -5.08
N LEU A 162 -3.78 4.26 -5.28
CA LEU A 162 -4.17 2.89 -4.95
C LEU A 162 -4.26 2.71 -3.43
N CYS A 163 -3.39 3.35 -2.66
CA CYS A 163 -3.46 3.36 -1.19
C CYS A 163 -4.75 4.04 -0.69
N LEU A 164 -5.16 5.15 -1.33
CA LEU A 164 -6.44 5.81 -1.04
C LEU A 164 -7.62 4.89 -1.36
N VAL A 165 -7.63 4.25 -2.53
CA VAL A 165 -8.68 3.30 -2.93
C VAL A 165 -8.77 2.14 -1.94
N THR A 166 -7.64 1.59 -1.47
CA THR A 166 -7.65 0.53 -0.46
C THR A 166 -8.15 0.99 0.90
N SER A 167 -8.09 2.29 1.19
CA SER A 167 -8.53 2.88 2.46
C SER A 167 -10.00 3.35 2.41
N LEU A 168 -10.64 3.26 1.25
CA LEU A 168 -11.99 3.74 1.00
C LEU A 168 -13.08 3.05 1.85
N PRO A 169 -13.03 1.73 2.15
CA PRO A 169 -13.94 1.12 3.12
C PRO A 169 -13.86 1.76 4.50
N MET A 170 -12.66 2.14 4.95
CA MET A 170 -12.46 2.84 6.21
C MET A 170 -13.03 4.26 6.16
N ALA A 171 -12.94 4.94 5.02
CA ALA A 171 -13.56 6.26 4.82
C ALA A 171 -15.08 6.22 4.91
N PHE A 172 -15.72 5.18 4.37
CA PHE A 172 -17.16 5.00 4.53
C PHE A 172 -17.56 4.67 5.96
N PHE A 173 -16.78 3.83 6.64
CA PHE A 173 -16.97 3.57 8.07
C PHE A 173 -16.84 4.86 8.89
N ALA A 174 -15.82 5.67 8.62
CA ALA A 174 -15.59 6.96 9.24
C ALA A 174 -16.77 7.93 9.02
N LEU A 175 -17.36 7.92 7.82
CA LEU A 175 -18.55 8.74 7.53
C LEU A 175 -19.73 8.33 8.43
N VAL A 176 -19.94 7.03 8.62
CA VAL A 176 -20.98 6.53 9.55
C VAL A 176 -20.67 6.95 10.97
N ASP A 177 -19.42 6.85 11.42
CA ASP A 177 -19.01 7.28 12.77
C ASP A 177 -19.25 8.80 12.99
N VAL A 178 -18.89 9.63 12.00
CA VAL A 178 -19.16 11.09 12.03
C VAL A 178 -20.65 11.38 12.11
N LEU A 179 -21.46 10.73 11.25
CA LEU A 179 -22.90 11.01 11.17
C LEU A 179 -23.69 10.42 12.34
N SER A 180 -23.20 9.34 12.94
CA SER A 180 -23.86 8.68 14.07
C SER A 180 -23.43 9.23 15.42
N CYS A 181 -22.45 10.15 15.48
CA CYS A 181 -21.89 10.65 16.73
C CYS A 181 -21.53 9.51 17.70
N SER A 182 -20.91 8.47 17.15
CA SER A 182 -20.54 7.24 17.85
C SER A 182 -21.71 6.52 18.55
N GLY A 183 -22.92 6.66 18.01
CA GLY A 183 -24.14 5.99 18.51
C GLY A 183 -24.83 6.69 19.68
N VAL A 184 -24.40 7.91 20.03
CA VAL A 184 -25.00 8.75 21.08
C VAL A 184 -25.44 10.08 20.44
N ASP A 185 -26.42 10.77 21.04
CA ASP A 185 -26.83 12.10 20.59
C ASP A 185 -25.62 13.04 20.50
N CYS A 186 -25.42 13.66 19.33
CA CYS A 186 -24.29 14.55 19.07
C CYS A 186 -24.19 15.70 20.08
N GLN A 187 -25.34 16.15 20.60
CA GLN A 187 -25.41 17.17 21.63
C GLN A 187 -24.72 16.72 22.92
N VAL A 188 -24.93 15.46 23.34
CA VAL A 188 -24.34 14.91 24.58
C VAL A 188 -22.82 14.86 24.47
N ASN A 189 -22.28 14.33 23.37
CA ASN A 189 -20.83 14.27 23.16
C ASN A 189 -20.20 15.67 23.03
N ALA A 190 -20.93 16.62 22.43
CA ALA A 190 -20.47 17.99 22.29
C ALA A 190 -20.44 18.70 23.65
N ASP A 191 -21.47 18.50 24.48
CA ASP A 191 -21.58 19.03 25.84
C ASP A 191 -20.48 18.45 26.76
N GLU A 192 -20.15 17.17 26.64
CA GLU A 192 -19.03 16.56 27.40
C GLU A 192 -17.66 17.20 27.11
N LEU A 193 -17.51 17.80 25.93
CA LEU A 193 -16.28 18.46 25.49
C LEU A 193 -16.31 19.98 25.64
N ASP A 194 -17.41 20.54 26.17
CA ASP A 194 -17.68 21.98 26.21
C ASP A 194 -17.62 22.63 24.81
N LEU A 195 -18.10 21.92 23.77
CA LEU A 195 -18.07 22.38 22.39
C LEU A 195 -19.50 22.53 21.84
N PRO A 196 -19.76 23.52 20.95
CA PRO A 196 -20.99 23.50 20.18
C PRO A 196 -20.95 22.35 19.15
N VAL A 197 -22.12 21.77 18.86
CA VAL A 197 -22.25 20.57 17.99
C VAL A 197 -21.53 20.72 16.65
N TRP A 198 -21.62 21.89 16.01
CA TRP A 198 -20.96 22.10 14.71
C TRP A 198 -19.42 22.09 14.80
N VAL A 199 -18.83 22.54 15.92
CA VAL A 199 -17.37 22.45 16.15
C VAL A 199 -16.95 21.02 16.43
N TYR A 200 -17.75 20.28 17.20
CA TYR A 200 -17.52 18.85 17.44
C TYR A 200 -17.55 18.05 16.13
N MET A 201 -18.59 18.24 15.31
CA MET A 201 -18.73 17.57 14.00
C MET A 201 -17.59 17.98 13.04
N GLY A 202 -17.23 19.27 13.02
CA GLY A 202 -16.12 19.77 12.22
C GLY A 202 -14.76 19.19 12.65
N THR A 203 -14.53 19.06 13.95
CA THR A 203 -13.35 18.41 14.53
C THR A 203 -13.25 16.95 14.10
N LEU A 204 -14.33 16.19 14.22
CA LEU A 204 -14.37 14.78 13.85
C LEU A 204 -14.19 14.57 12.34
N ALA A 205 -14.85 15.40 11.52
CA ALA A 205 -14.66 15.38 10.07
C ALA A 205 -13.21 15.72 9.67
N CYS A 206 -12.61 16.74 10.27
CA CYS A 206 -11.21 17.13 10.04
C CYS A 206 -10.25 15.99 10.40
N PHE A 207 -10.45 15.37 11.57
CA PHE A 207 -9.69 14.19 12.00
C PHE A 207 -9.75 13.06 10.97
N TRP A 208 -10.94 12.66 10.53
CA TRP A 208 -11.09 11.56 9.58
C TRP A 208 -10.51 11.88 8.20
N LEU A 209 -10.67 13.12 7.71
CA LEU A 209 -10.05 13.57 6.46
C LEU A 209 -8.52 13.49 6.53
N LEU A 210 -7.91 13.99 7.60
CA LEU A 210 -6.45 13.94 7.78
C LEU A 210 -5.94 12.50 7.90
N ASN A 211 -6.68 11.61 8.57
CA ASN A 211 -6.33 10.19 8.61
C ASN A 211 -6.39 9.55 7.22
N PHE A 212 -7.46 9.80 6.48
CA PHE A 212 -7.67 9.23 5.17
C PHE A 212 -6.61 9.66 4.15
N PHE A 213 -6.27 10.95 4.12
CA PHE A 213 -5.30 11.48 3.15
C PHE A 213 -3.85 11.35 3.59
N ILE A 214 -3.56 11.34 4.89
CA ILE A 214 -2.16 11.38 5.37
C ILE A 214 -1.78 10.07 6.04
N VAL A 215 -2.53 9.63 7.05
CA VAL A 215 -2.11 8.51 7.91
C VAL A 215 -2.26 7.15 7.23
N TYR A 216 -3.44 6.82 6.69
CA TYR A 216 -3.71 5.50 6.11
C TYR A 216 -2.86 5.17 4.88
N PRO A 217 -2.58 6.10 3.96
CA PRO A 217 -1.74 5.82 2.81
C PRO A 217 -0.29 5.46 3.16
N ILE A 218 0.18 5.79 4.37
CA ILE A 218 1.52 5.44 4.87
C ILE A 218 1.61 3.95 5.24
N ALA A 219 0.52 3.33 5.67
CA ALA A 219 0.53 1.97 6.19
C ALA A 219 0.98 0.95 5.13
N GLN A 220 0.33 0.92 3.97
CA GLN A 220 0.58 -0.12 2.97
C GLN A 220 2.03 -0.11 2.46
N PRO A 221 2.60 1.00 1.96
CA PRO A 221 3.97 1.01 1.45
C PRO A 221 5.01 0.62 2.51
N ASN A 222 4.80 1.02 3.77
CA ASN A 222 5.70 0.65 4.86
C ASN A 222 5.63 -0.85 5.18
N LEU A 223 4.42 -1.44 5.19
CA LEU A 223 4.26 -2.90 5.35
C LEU A 223 5.01 -3.65 4.25
N PHE A 224 4.84 -3.23 2.99
CA PHE A 224 5.54 -3.80 1.85
C PHE A 224 7.07 -3.72 2.07
N ARG A 225 7.62 -2.56 2.43
CA ARG A 225 9.06 -2.37 2.68
C ARG A 225 9.59 -3.26 3.79
N MET A 226 8.88 -3.34 4.92
CA MET A 226 9.26 -4.19 6.04
C MET A 226 9.28 -5.67 5.61
N LEU A 227 8.25 -6.14 4.90
CA LEU A 227 8.18 -7.51 4.40
C LEU A 227 9.28 -7.82 3.38
N ARG A 228 9.63 -6.89 2.49
CA ARG A 228 10.77 -7.04 1.58
C ARG A 228 12.08 -7.18 2.35
N CYS A 229 12.31 -6.33 3.35
CA CYS A 229 13.49 -6.42 4.20
C CYS A 229 13.55 -7.81 4.88
N ILE A 230 12.45 -8.27 5.47
CA ILE A 230 12.34 -9.60 6.08
C ILE A 230 12.63 -10.72 5.05
N CYS A 231 12.06 -10.64 3.85
CA CYS A 231 12.30 -11.63 2.79
C CYS A 231 13.76 -11.66 2.33
N SER A 232 14.46 -10.52 2.35
CA SER A 232 15.87 -10.43 1.97
C SER A 232 16.82 -11.03 3.01
N ILE A 233 16.46 -10.94 4.30
CA ILE A 233 17.28 -11.41 5.42
C ILE A 233 17.00 -12.88 5.72
N VAL A 234 15.73 -13.27 5.75
CA VAL A 234 15.30 -14.58 6.25
C VAL A 234 15.00 -15.51 5.08
N ARG A 235 15.48 -16.76 5.13
CA ARG A 235 15.21 -17.78 4.09
C ARG A 235 13.96 -18.62 4.40
N CYS A 236 13.75 -19.00 5.66
CA CYS A 236 12.66 -19.88 6.08
C CYS A 236 11.29 -19.18 5.97
N PHE A 237 10.32 -19.85 5.33
CA PHE A 237 8.98 -19.28 5.11
C PHE A 237 8.22 -19.01 6.42
N SER A 238 8.23 -19.95 7.37
CA SER A 238 7.53 -19.80 8.65
C SER A 238 8.05 -18.61 9.47
N THR A 239 9.38 -18.42 9.50
CA THR A 239 10.01 -17.27 10.16
C THR A 239 9.67 -15.95 9.47
N ARG A 240 9.58 -15.93 8.13
CA ARG A 240 9.10 -14.74 7.38
C ARG A 240 7.67 -14.37 7.76
N VAL A 241 6.78 -15.36 7.87
CA VAL A 241 5.39 -15.13 8.29
C VAL A 241 5.36 -14.58 9.71
N LEU A 242 6.06 -15.20 10.65
CA LEU A 242 6.08 -14.74 12.05
C LEU A 242 6.60 -13.30 12.19
N LEU A 243 7.76 -12.99 11.60
CA LEU A 243 8.31 -11.63 11.61
C LEU A 243 7.41 -10.65 10.82
N GLY A 244 6.75 -11.13 9.77
CA GLY A 244 5.76 -10.37 9.02
C GLY A 244 4.55 -9.98 9.87
N LEU A 245 4.04 -10.88 10.69
CA LEU A 245 2.95 -10.60 11.63
C LEU A 245 3.37 -9.62 12.72
N ILE A 246 4.57 -9.79 13.29
CA ILE A 246 5.11 -8.88 14.32
C ILE A 246 5.31 -7.47 13.73
N SER A 247 5.88 -7.38 12.53
CA SER A 247 6.07 -6.08 11.86
C SER A 247 4.75 -5.42 11.48
N ALA A 248 3.76 -6.19 11.01
CA ALA A 248 2.42 -5.68 10.74
C ALA A 248 1.72 -5.19 12.01
N ALA A 249 1.83 -5.93 13.12
CA ALA A 249 1.29 -5.51 14.41
C ALA A 249 1.92 -4.18 14.86
N PHE A 250 3.24 -4.08 14.85
CA PHE A 250 3.96 -2.84 15.20
C PHE A 250 3.53 -1.65 14.32
N LEU A 251 3.42 -1.88 13.01
CA LEU A 251 3.00 -0.86 12.07
C LEU A 251 1.55 -0.42 12.32
N TYR A 252 0.62 -1.35 12.59
CA TYR A 252 -0.75 -0.98 12.92
C TYR A 252 -0.83 -0.26 14.26
N THR A 253 -0.10 -0.69 15.29
CA THR A 253 0.00 0.07 16.55
C THR A 253 0.49 1.49 16.29
N TYR A 254 1.54 1.65 15.49
CA TYR A 254 2.07 2.97 15.11
C TYR A 254 1.00 3.85 14.43
N ILE A 255 0.31 3.31 13.43
CA ILE A 255 -0.75 4.02 12.70
C ILE A 255 -1.87 4.46 13.66
N PHE A 256 -2.33 3.57 14.54
CA PHE A 256 -3.36 3.89 15.52
C PHE A 256 -2.90 4.90 16.57
N LEU A 257 -1.65 4.85 17.01
CA LEU A 257 -1.08 5.86 17.91
C LEU A 257 -1.02 7.22 17.23
N CYS A 258 -0.61 7.28 15.95
CA CYS A 258 -0.64 8.53 15.18
C CYS A 258 -2.06 9.07 15.03
N SER A 259 -3.05 8.21 14.76
CA SER A 259 -4.46 8.59 14.75
C SER A 259 -4.93 9.11 16.11
N GLY A 260 -4.65 8.40 17.20
CA GLY A 260 -5.06 8.83 18.54
C GLY A 260 -4.44 10.16 18.96
N LEU A 261 -3.16 10.36 18.65
CA LEU A 261 -2.46 11.63 18.88
C LEU A 261 -3.07 12.76 18.04
N LEU A 262 -3.38 12.49 16.77
CA LEU A 262 -4.02 13.46 15.89
C LEU A 262 -5.41 13.86 16.42
N LEU A 263 -6.23 12.89 16.83
CA LEU A 263 -7.55 13.13 17.41
C LEU A 263 -7.45 13.99 18.67
N GLY A 264 -6.58 13.59 19.61
CA GLY A 264 -6.35 14.34 20.84
C GLY A 264 -5.91 15.78 20.57
N LEU A 265 -4.97 16.00 19.64
CA LEU A 265 -4.46 17.32 19.28
C LEU A 265 -5.50 18.20 18.57
N ILE A 266 -6.34 17.66 17.68
CA ILE A 266 -7.40 18.44 17.03
C ILE A 266 -8.46 18.82 18.06
N THR A 267 -8.92 17.87 18.88
CA THR A 267 -9.98 18.11 19.87
C THR A 267 -9.53 19.11 20.95
N ILE A 268 -8.30 19.00 21.47
CA ILE A 268 -7.78 19.95 22.46
C ILE A 268 -7.58 21.35 21.86
N SER A 269 -7.18 21.42 20.59
CA SER A 269 -7.02 22.69 19.87
C SER A 269 -8.37 23.37 19.65
N ALA A 270 -9.40 22.60 19.29
CA ALA A 270 -10.76 23.09 19.12
C ALA A 270 -11.37 23.58 20.45
N ARG A 271 -11.12 22.88 21.56
CA ARG A 271 -11.64 23.22 22.89
C ARG A 271 -10.97 24.45 23.49
N THR A 272 -9.64 24.50 23.47
CA THR A 272 -8.89 25.51 24.25
C THR A 272 -8.49 26.74 23.44
N LEU A 273 -8.41 26.62 22.11
CA LEU A 273 -7.90 27.65 21.18
C LEU A 273 -6.55 28.27 21.58
N ARG A 274 -5.76 27.58 22.41
CA ARG A 274 -4.43 28.05 22.82
C ARG A 274 -3.44 27.83 21.68
N GLY A 275 -2.67 28.88 21.35
CA GLY A 275 -1.69 28.84 20.25
C GLY A 275 -0.64 27.74 20.36
N GLN A 276 -0.31 27.29 21.58
CA GLN A 276 0.63 26.19 21.81
C GLN A 276 0.13 24.86 21.24
N TRP A 277 -1.13 24.49 21.48
CA TRP A 277 -1.71 23.25 20.96
C TRP A 277 -1.87 23.28 19.45
N LEU A 278 -2.24 24.45 18.89
CA LEU A 278 -2.27 24.67 17.45
C LEU A 278 -0.89 24.49 16.81
N LEU A 279 0.17 25.01 17.46
CA LEU A 279 1.54 24.80 17.01
C LEU A 279 1.94 23.32 17.04
N PHE A 280 1.61 22.59 18.12
CA PHE A 280 1.86 21.15 18.21
C PHE A 280 1.11 20.36 17.13
N LEU A 281 -0.17 20.67 16.92
CA LEU A 281 -0.98 20.08 15.85
C LEU A 281 -0.34 20.33 14.48
N LEU A 282 0.05 21.57 14.19
CA LEU A 282 0.68 21.93 12.92
C LEU A 282 2.00 21.18 12.70
N LEU A 283 2.88 21.16 13.71
CA LEU A 283 4.15 20.43 13.65
C LEU A 283 3.92 18.93 13.44
N PHE A 284 2.91 18.36 14.09
CA PHE A 284 2.57 16.95 13.93
C PHE A 284 2.02 16.63 12.54
N VAL A 285 1.16 17.48 11.97
CA VAL A 285 0.68 17.34 10.59
C VAL A 285 1.83 17.48 9.59
N ILE A 286 2.75 18.43 9.79
CA ILE A 286 3.96 18.57 8.96
C ILE A 286 4.82 17.30 9.03
N PHE A 287 5.00 16.73 10.22
CA PHE A 287 5.71 15.47 10.40
C PHE A 287 5.06 14.32 9.63
N LEU A 288 3.74 14.14 9.74
CA LEU A 288 3.02 13.10 9.00
C LEU A 288 3.07 13.33 7.48
N ALA A 289 2.97 14.58 7.02
CA ALA A 289 3.11 14.93 5.61
C ALA A 289 4.54 14.67 5.09
N ALA A 290 5.56 14.95 5.91
CA ALA A 290 6.94 14.62 5.58
C ALA A 290 7.14 13.10 5.50
N GLN A 291 6.56 12.33 6.41
CA GLN A 291 6.59 10.86 6.34
C GLN A 291 5.89 10.33 5.09
N LEU A 292 4.71 10.85 4.75
CA LEU A 292 4.00 10.52 3.52
C LEU A 292 4.90 10.82 2.31
N TRP A 293 5.48 12.02 2.28
CA TRP A 293 6.36 12.44 1.19
C TRP A 293 7.61 11.56 1.08
N VAL A 294 8.31 11.26 2.17
CA VAL A 294 9.45 10.33 2.17
C VAL A 294 9.00 8.95 1.69
N THR A 295 7.84 8.49 2.14
CA THR A 295 7.29 7.19 1.75
C THR A 295 7.04 7.09 0.25
N PHE A 296 6.50 8.13 -0.39
CA PHE A 296 6.22 8.09 -1.82
C PHE A 296 7.36 8.63 -2.71
N ARG A 297 8.21 9.53 -2.21
CA ARG A 297 9.34 10.12 -2.95
C ARG A 297 10.61 9.29 -2.90
N ALA A 298 10.90 8.60 -1.78
CA ALA A 298 12.08 7.72 -1.72
C ALA A 298 12.11 6.72 -2.89
N HIS A 299 10.95 6.38 -3.48
CA HIS A 299 10.85 5.53 -4.66
C HIS A 299 11.38 6.11 -5.97
N SER A 300 11.53 7.44 -6.12
CA SER A 300 12.09 8.01 -7.36
C SER A 300 13.61 7.87 -7.43
N TRP A 301 14.29 7.59 -6.31
CA TRP A 301 15.75 7.55 -6.20
C TRP A 301 16.36 6.15 -6.43
N TRP A 302 15.55 5.10 -6.50
CA TRP A 302 16.00 3.71 -6.71
C TRP A 302 15.84 3.22 -8.16
N ARG A 303 15.67 4.13 -9.12
CA ARG A 303 15.91 3.85 -10.55
C ARG A 303 17.31 4.33 -10.89
#